data_AF-A0A7V5K3P3-F1
#
_entry.id   AF-A0A7V5K3P3-F1
#
_cell.length_a   1.000
_cell.length_b   1.000
_cell.length_c   1.000
_cell.angle_alpha   90.00
_cell.angle_beta   90.00
_cell.angle_gamma   90.00
#
_symmetry.space_group_name_H-M   'P 1'
#
loop_
_entity.id
_entity.type
_entity.pdbx_description
1 polymer ?
#
loop_
_entity_poly.entity_id
_entity_poly.type
_entity_poly.pdbx_seq_one_letter_code
_entity_poly.pdbx_strand_id
1 'polypeptide(L)'
;MAKLSIEDLKRIKEREMARMSLREGEHRAKIVVHMGTCGIAAGARKVMEAFLEAVTESGARDVVVTQSGCAGLCNREPMATVETVDKAPVKYVDLDPEKARRIFREHIQGGQVVEEFALGRGSESTAG
;
A
#
# COMPACT_ATOMS: atom_id res chain seq x y z
N MET A 1 -20.23 6.41 26.68
CA MET A 1 -19.38 6.43 25.47
C MET A 1 -20.29 6.23 24.26
N ALA A 2 -20.26 7.14 23.29
CA ALA A 2 -21.08 7.00 22.09
C ALA A 2 -20.65 5.75 21.31
N LYS A 3 -21.54 4.76 21.20
CA LYS A 3 -21.35 3.63 20.30
C LYS A 3 -21.49 4.16 18.89
N LEU A 4 -20.38 4.25 18.15
CA LEU A 4 -20.47 4.44 16.71
C LEU A 4 -21.26 3.27 16.11
N SER A 5 -22.20 3.58 15.24
CA SER A 5 -22.94 2.55 14.51
C SER A 5 -22.08 1.98 13.37
N ILE A 6 -22.44 0.79 12.89
CA ILE A 6 -21.82 0.20 11.70
C ILE A 6 -21.93 1.16 10.50
N GLU A 7 -23.00 1.93 10.43
CA GLU A 7 -23.24 2.93 9.39
C GLU A 7 -22.32 4.15 9.54
N ASP A 8 -22.07 4.60 10.77
CA ASP A 8 -21.08 5.66 11.03
C ASP A 8 -19.67 5.21 10.66
N LEU A 9 -19.30 3.94 10.93
CA LEU A 9 -18.01 3.39 10.51
C LEU A 9 -17.87 3.37 8.99
N LYS A 10 -18.90 2.92 8.26
CA LYS A 10 -18.91 2.95 6.79
C LYS A 10 -18.74 4.38 6.27
N ARG A 11 -19.48 5.32 6.84
CA ARG A 11 -19.46 6.73 6.42
C ARG A 11 -18.12 7.41 6.73
N ILE A 12 -17.47 7.05 7.84
CA ILE A 12 -16.12 7.51 8.16
C ILE A 12 -15.12 6.92 7.17
N LYS A 13 -15.18 5.62 6.90
CA LYS A 13 -14.32 4.95 5.92
C LYS A 13 -14.47 5.56 4.52
N GLU A 14 -15.70 5.78 4.07
CA GLU A 14 -16.01 6.43 2.79
C GLU A 14 -15.49 7.86 2.74
N ARG A 15 -15.62 8.64 3.82
CA ARG A 15 -15.03 9.97 3.91
C ARG A 15 -13.51 9.95 3.89
N GLU A 16 -12.87 9.00 4.56
CA GLU A 16 -11.42 8.89 4.55
C GLU A 16 -10.92 8.47 3.15
N MET A 17 -11.61 7.51 2.50
CA MET A 17 -11.34 7.13 1.11
C MET A 17 -11.56 8.31 0.14
N ALA A 18 -12.64 9.07 0.30
CA ALA A 18 -12.92 10.25 -0.53
C ALA A 18 -11.97 11.44 -0.24
N ARG A 19 -11.52 11.60 1.01
CA ARG A 19 -10.53 12.63 1.39
C ARG A 19 -9.14 12.27 0.89
N MET A 20 -8.83 10.97 0.81
CA MET A 20 -7.66 10.47 0.08
C MET A 20 -7.84 10.69 -1.43
N SER A 21 -9.03 10.45 -1.99
CA SER A 21 -9.29 10.64 -3.42
C SER A 21 -9.27 12.09 -3.89
N LEU A 22 -9.61 13.04 -3.03
CA LEU A 22 -9.42 14.48 -3.29
C LEU A 22 -7.94 14.88 -3.41
N ARG A 23 -7.00 14.07 -2.89
CA ARG A 23 -5.55 14.17 -3.19
C ARG A 23 -5.14 13.32 -4.39
N GLU A 24 -5.90 12.27 -4.73
CA GLU A 24 -5.65 11.37 -5.89
C GLU A 24 -5.93 12.03 -7.25
N GLY A 25 -6.60 13.20 -7.30
CA GLY A 25 -6.75 13.95 -8.56
C GLY A 25 -5.43 14.28 -9.27
N GLU A 26 -4.30 14.22 -8.57
CA GLU A 26 -2.95 14.41 -9.13
C GLU A 26 -2.15 13.10 -9.32
N HIS A 27 -2.58 11.96 -8.76
CA HIS A 27 -1.75 10.74 -8.71
C HIS A 27 -2.58 9.46 -8.95
N ARG A 28 -2.19 8.65 -9.95
CA ARG A 28 -2.85 7.39 -10.33
C ARG A 28 -2.60 6.23 -9.37
N ALA A 29 -1.52 6.28 -8.59
CA ALA A 29 -1.15 5.22 -7.66
C ALA A 29 -0.39 5.76 -6.45
N LYS A 30 -0.59 5.11 -5.30
CA LYS A 30 0.13 5.38 -4.05
C LYS A 30 0.67 4.08 -3.46
N ILE A 31 1.96 4.09 -3.18
CA ILE A 31 2.69 3.00 -2.53
C ILE A 31 2.96 3.42 -1.09
N VAL A 32 2.55 2.60 -0.13
CA VAL A 32 2.79 2.80 1.30
C VAL A 32 3.69 1.68 1.80
N VAL A 33 4.95 1.98 2.11
CA VAL A 33 5.89 1.00 2.70
C VAL A 33 5.75 1.03 4.21
N HIS A 34 5.57 -0.14 4.84
CA HIS A 34 5.37 -0.23 6.28
C HIS A 34 6.72 -0.32 7.01
N MET A 35 7.07 0.78 7.68
CA MET A 35 8.38 1.03 8.28
C MET A 35 8.36 0.88 9.81
N GLY A 36 7.57 -0.07 10.33
CA GLY A 36 7.64 -0.45 11.75
C GLY A 36 9.00 -1.01 12.14
N THR A 37 9.26 -1.20 13.44
CA THR A 37 10.56 -1.73 13.93
C THR A 37 10.93 -3.06 13.28
N CYS A 38 9.97 -3.99 13.22
CA CYS A 38 10.17 -5.29 12.59
C CYS A 38 10.35 -5.14 11.06
N GLY A 39 9.60 -4.24 10.41
CA GLY A 39 9.75 -3.93 8.98
C GLY A 39 11.12 -3.39 8.63
N ILE A 40 11.65 -2.45 9.41
CA ILE A 40 13.01 -1.92 9.24
C ILE A 40 14.04 -3.03 9.42
N ALA A 41 13.88 -3.87 10.46
CA ALA A 41 14.78 -4.99 10.72
C ALA A 41 14.75 -6.06 9.60
N ALA A 42 13.58 -6.30 9.00
CA ALA A 42 13.38 -7.24 7.91
C ALA A 42 13.86 -6.70 6.55
N GLY A 43 14.15 -5.40 6.43
CA GLY A 43 14.71 -4.80 5.22
C GLY A 43 13.78 -3.84 4.46
N ALA A 44 12.73 -3.30 5.08
CA ALA A 44 11.79 -2.36 4.44
C ALA A 44 12.46 -1.11 3.83
N ARG A 45 13.63 -0.69 4.34
CA ARG A 45 14.42 0.40 3.72
C ARG A 45 14.83 0.09 2.28
N LYS A 46 15.30 -1.13 2.02
CA LYS A 46 15.70 -1.55 0.67
C LYS A 46 14.50 -1.65 -0.27
N VAL A 47 13.35 -2.05 0.26
CA VAL A 47 12.07 -2.08 -0.48
C VAL A 47 11.62 -0.65 -0.83
N MET A 48 11.71 0.29 0.12
CA MET A 48 11.44 1.71 -0.13
C MET A 48 12.34 2.28 -1.22
N GLU A 49 13.67 2.08 -1.11
CA GLU A 49 14.64 2.52 -2.11
C GLU A 49 14.32 1.96 -3.49
N ALA A 50 14.01 0.66 -3.59
CA ALA A 50 13.65 0.02 -4.86
C ALA A 50 12.40 0.62 -5.51
N PHE A 51 11.38 0.99 -4.72
CA PHE A 51 10.20 1.68 -5.24
C PHE A 51 10.52 3.11 -5.72
N LEU A 52 11.32 3.86 -4.96
CA LEU A 52 11.72 5.23 -5.33
C LEU A 52 12.57 5.25 -6.61
N GLU A 53 13.50 4.31 -6.73
CA GLU A 53 14.32 4.13 -7.93
C GLU A 53 13.45 3.75 -9.13
N ALA A 54 12.56 2.78 -8.99
CA ALA A 54 11.67 2.37 -10.08
C ALA A 54 10.76 3.51 -10.57
N VAL A 55 10.21 4.32 -9.64
CA VAL A 55 9.44 5.53 -9.99
C VAL A 55 10.31 6.51 -10.79
N THR A 56 11.52 6.78 -10.30
CA THR A 56 12.45 7.72 -10.93
C THR A 56 12.89 7.25 -12.31
N GLU A 57 13.30 5.98 -12.45
CA GLU A 57 13.70 5.34 -13.71
C GLU A 57 12.57 5.35 -14.74
N SER A 58 11.32 5.19 -14.30
CA SER A 58 10.16 5.20 -15.20
C SER A 58 9.74 6.60 -15.65
N GLY A 59 10.21 7.66 -14.99
CA GLY A 59 9.74 9.02 -15.20
C GLY A 59 8.28 9.27 -14.80
N ALA A 60 7.66 8.35 -14.04
CA ALA A 60 6.28 8.50 -13.58
C ALA A 60 6.15 9.66 -12.58
N ARG A 61 5.27 10.61 -12.89
CA ARG A 61 4.99 11.80 -12.04
C ARG A 61 3.70 11.66 -11.23
N ASP A 62 2.92 10.65 -11.55
CA ASP A 62 1.60 10.36 -11.02
C ASP A 62 1.62 9.18 -10.03
N VAL A 63 2.80 8.77 -9.56
CA VAL A 63 2.96 7.74 -8.53
C VAL A 63 3.61 8.34 -7.30
N VAL A 64 2.97 8.16 -6.15
CA VAL A 64 3.49 8.61 -4.85
C VAL A 64 4.02 7.41 -4.07
N VAL A 65 5.22 7.52 -3.54
CA VAL A 65 5.78 6.57 -2.57
C VAL A 65 5.82 7.24 -1.20
N THR A 66 5.25 6.60 -0.20
CA THR A 66 5.23 7.08 1.18
C THR A 66 5.48 5.95 2.16
N GLN A 67 5.64 6.29 3.43
CA GLN A 67 5.89 5.36 4.52
C GLN A 67 4.82 5.45 5.60
N SER A 68 4.56 4.32 6.24
CA SER A 68 3.73 4.18 7.44
C SER A 68 4.52 3.50 8.56
N GLY A 69 3.89 3.38 9.73
CA GLY A 69 4.44 2.59 10.84
C GLY A 69 4.20 1.08 10.67
N CYS A 70 3.92 0.40 11.79
CA CYS A 70 3.66 -1.05 11.79
C CYS A 70 2.35 -1.41 11.06
N ALA A 71 2.37 -2.51 10.31
CA ALA A 71 1.20 -3.07 9.62
C ALA A 71 0.44 -4.14 10.42
N GLY A 72 0.97 -4.55 11.57
CA GLY A 72 0.36 -5.56 12.46
C GLY A 72 0.70 -7.01 12.13
N LEU A 73 1.60 -7.27 11.17
CA LEU A 73 1.95 -8.61 10.69
C LEU A 73 3.48 -8.80 10.64
N CYS A 74 4.14 -8.76 11.81
CA CYS A 74 5.61 -8.81 11.88
C CYS A 74 6.24 -10.03 11.16
N ASN A 75 5.54 -11.18 11.14
CA ASN A 75 6.01 -12.41 10.49
C ASN A 75 5.90 -12.40 8.96
N ARG A 76 5.38 -11.31 8.36
CA ARG A 76 5.14 -11.15 6.92
C ARG A 76 5.85 -9.92 6.35
N GLU A 77 6.74 -9.33 7.14
CA GLU A 77 7.56 -8.20 6.73
C GLU A 77 8.78 -8.63 5.91
N PRO A 78 9.30 -7.76 5.03
CA PRO A 78 8.84 -6.40 4.71
C PRO A 78 7.51 -6.34 3.95
N MET A 79 6.76 -5.25 4.14
CA MET A 79 5.41 -5.09 3.56
C MET A 79 5.22 -3.74 2.87
N ALA A 80 4.35 -3.74 1.87
CA ALA A 80 3.84 -2.51 1.26
C ALA A 80 2.37 -2.63 0.87
N THR A 81 1.63 -1.53 0.94
CA THR A 81 0.27 -1.43 0.39
C THR A 81 0.31 -0.60 -0.89
N VAL A 82 -0.30 -1.10 -1.96
CA VAL A 82 -0.51 -0.35 -3.20
C VAL A 82 -1.99 0.03 -3.32
N GLU A 83 -2.24 1.32 -3.42
CA GLU A 83 -3.52 1.96 -3.66
C GLU A 83 -3.52 2.47 -5.10
N THR A 84 -4.56 2.14 -5.88
CA THR A 84 -4.74 2.63 -7.25
C THR A 84 -6.17 3.13 -7.40
N VAL A 85 -6.37 4.14 -8.25
CA VAL A 85 -7.68 4.76 -8.45
C VAL A 85 -8.73 3.70 -8.83
N ASP A 86 -9.90 3.79 -8.19
CA ASP A 86 -11.06 2.90 -8.40
C ASP A 86 -10.83 1.40 -8.12
N LYS A 87 -9.72 1.02 -7.47
CA LYS A 87 -9.42 -0.37 -7.11
C LYS A 87 -9.22 -0.52 -5.61
N ALA A 88 -9.62 -1.68 -5.09
CA ALA A 88 -9.33 -2.04 -3.70
C ALA A 88 -7.81 -2.08 -3.46
N PRO A 89 -7.32 -1.54 -2.33
CA PRO A 89 -5.91 -1.60 -1.98
C PRO A 89 -5.40 -3.03 -1.93
N VAL A 90 -4.15 -3.23 -2.35
CA VAL A 90 -3.48 -4.54 -2.35
C VAL A 90 -2.33 -4.51 -1.36
N LYS A 91 -2.32 -5.44 -0.41
CA LYS A 91 -1.19 -5.61 0.51
C LYS A 91 -0.24 -6.67 -0.02
N TYR A 92 1.03 -6.32 -0.06
CA TYR A 92 2.13 -7.19 -0.42
C TYR A 92 3.02 -7.46 0.79
N VAL A 93 3.52 -8.69 0.89
CA VAL A 93 4.26 -9.23 2.03
C VAL A 93 5.53 -9.94 1.59
N ASP A 94 6.40 -10.27 2.55
CA ASP A 94 7.68 -10.96 2.33
C ASP A 94 8.51 -10.30 1.20
N LEU A 95 8.50 -8.96 1.18
CA LEU A 95 9.05 -8.18 0.08
C LEU A 95 10.58 -8.08 0.13
N ASP A 96 11.16 -8.08 -1.05
CA ASP A 96 12.54 -7.74 -1.32
C ASP A 96 12.61 -6.70 -2.47
N PRO A 97 13.79 -6.13 -2.79
CA PRO A 97 13.93 -5.15 -3.87
C PRO A 97 13.47 -5.65 -5.25
N GLU A 98 13.65 -6.93 -5.57
CA GLU A 98 13.29 -7.48 -6.88
C GLU A 98 11.76 -7.58 -7.01
N LYS A 99 11.10 -8.09 -5.98
CA LYS A 99 9.63 -8.14 -5.87
C LYS A 99 9.04 -6.74 -5.92
N ALA A 100 9.65 -5.76 -5.25
CA ALA A 100 9.21 -4.36 -5.30
C ALA A 100 9.22 -3.81 -6.74
N ARG A 101 10.33 -4.01 -7.47
CA ARG A 101 10.41 -3.60 -8.89
C ARG A 101 9.40 -4.34 -9.78
N ARG A 102 9.15 -5.62 -9.51
CA ARG A 102 8.14 -6.40 -10.24
C ARG A 102 6.73 -5.87 -9.99
N ILE A 103 6.37 -5.60 -8.73
CA ILE A 103 5.10 -4.97 -8.36
C ILE A 103 4.95 -3.61 -9.05
N PHE A 104 6.02 -2.82 -9.10
CA PHE A 104 5.98 -1.54 -9.78
C PHE A 104 5.64 -1.70 -11.28
N ARG A 105 6.32 -2.60 -12.00
CA ARG A 105 6.06 -2.82 -13.43
C ARG A 105 4.68 -3.43 -13.69
N GLU A 106 4.35 -4.53 -13.04
CA GLU A 106 3.14 -5.30 -13.35
C GLU A 106 1.89 -4.63 -12.77
N HIS A 107 1.91 -4.27 -11.49
CA HIS A 107 0.72 -3.74 -10.83
C HIS A 107 0.56 -2.25 -11.03
N ILE A 108 1.63 -1.47 -10.82
CA ILE A 108 1.51 -0.01 -10.85
C ILE A 108 1.47 0.46 -12.30
N GLN A 109 2.41 0.07 -13.16
CA GLN A 109 2.39 0.47 -14.57
C GLN A 109 1.41 -0.36 -15.41
N GLY A 110 1.39 -1.68 -15.24
CA GLY A 110 0.55 -2.58 -16.03
C GLY A 110 -0.89 -2.76 -15.53
N GLY A 111 -1.21 -2.31 -14.32
CA GLY A 111 -2.53 -2.47 -13.71
C GLY A 111 -2.89 -3.91 -13.29
N GLN A 112 -1.92 -4.83 -13.33
CA GLN A 112 -2.07 -6.27 -13.05
C GLN A 112 -1.48 -6.62 -11.67
N VAL A 113 -2.33 -7.07 -10.76
CA VAL A 113 -1.89 -7.47 -9.40
C VAL A 113 -0.95 -8.66 -9.49
N VAL A 114 0.17 -8.61 -8.76
CA VAL A 114 1.10 -9.73 -8.65
C VAL A 114 0.61 -10.66 -7.54
N GLU A 115 -0.37 -11.52 -7.87
CA GLU A 115 -1.11 -12.34 -6.89
C GLU A 115 -0.19 -13.20 -6.00
N GLU A 116 0.94 -13.67 -6.56
CA GLU A 116 1.96 -14.44 -5.85
C GLU A 116 2.47 -13.78 -4.56
N PHE A 117 2.51 -12.44 -4.53
CA PHE A 117 3.04 -11.67 -3.39
C PHE A 117 1.92 -11.03 -2.55
N ALA A 118 0.68 -11.10 -3.04
CA ALA A 118 -0.45 -10.44 -2.42
C ALA A 118 -0.97 -11.24 -1.23
N LEU A 119 -1.04 -10.63 -0.05
CA LEU A 119 -1.68 -11.23 1.13
C LEU A 119 -3.21 -11.17 1.04
N GLY A 120 -3.73 -10.13 0.38
CA GLY A 120 -5.17 -9.92 0.25
C GLY A 120 -5.51 -8.67 -0.55
N ARG A 121 -6.73 -8.66 -1.08
CA ARG A 121 -7.34 -7.51 -1.75
C ARG A 121 -8.39 -6.91 -0.81
N GLY A 122 -8.20 -5.65 -0.41
CA GLY A 122 -9.07 -4.96 0.54
C GLY A 122 -8.47 -4.78 1.94
N SER A 123 -9.11 -3.93 2.75
CA SER A 123 -8.72 -3.68 4.13
C SER A 123 -9.11 -4.88 5.01
N GLU A 124 -8.13 -5.69 5.41
CA GLU A 124 -8.27 -6.68 6.46
C GLU A 124 -8.54 -5.98 7.81
N SER A 125 -9.82 -5.73 8.06
CA SER A 125 -10.36 -5.51 9.39
C SER A 125 -10.96 -6.84 9.84
N THR A 126 -10.17 -7.68 10.49
CA THR A 126 -10.70 -8.81 11.27
C THR A 126 -11.22 -8.24 12.58
N ALA A 127 -12.44 -7.71 12.57
CA ALA A 127 -13.21 -7.51 13.79
C ALA A 127 -14.11 -8.74 13.92
N GLY A 128 -13.67 -9.70 14.73
CA GLY A 128 -14.58 -10.65 15.38
C GLY A 128 -15.33 -9.98 16.53
#